data_AF-A0A924ABJ4-F1
#
_entry.id   AF-A0A924ABJ4-F1
#
_cell.length_a   1.000
_cell.length_b   1.000
_cell.length_c   1.000
_cell.angle_alpha   90.00
_cell.angle_beta   90.00
_cell.angle_gamma   90.00
#
_symmetry.space_group_name_H-M   'P 1'
#
loop_
_entity.id
_entity.type
_entity.pdbx_description
1 polymer ?
#
loop_
_entity_poly.entity_id
_entity_poly.type
_entity_poly.pdbx_seq_one_letter_code
_entity_poly.pdbx_strand_id
1 'polypeptide(L)'
;MLKQLHRLKPTLRRTKSRLAEKAGMPPETLVHIGEQKVANVKVEVMDYDAERLEEIEVGKVHECFTYKNSKSVTWIAVEGLHDIEIIKSICDCYNVHPLIQEDILNTQQRTKIEEFGDFLFVTFKNINYSENNENIETEQVSVILGQNFLLSFQEGPSKLFDEIKSRIRTGKGTIRTRNADYLLYKIMDAAVDQYFVMVDKIGETTENIEEETLYYPNSRTLYKIQNIKKDLMLLSKHILPMREALNKLEGGTSGLIEERSINYFRDVYDHSFQANETVESYRNILTDLLSIYLTNMSNKLNQVMKVLTIISTIFMPLSFLAGVYGMNFRYLPELN
;
A
#
# COMPACT_ATOMS: atom_id res chain seq x y z
N MET A 1 -6.72 37.01 17.60
CA MET A 1 -7.43 35.82 17.08
C MET A 1 -6.52 35.12 16.07
N LEU A 2 -5.44 34.51 16.57
CA LEU A 2 -4.35 33.92 15.78
C LEU A 2 -4.01 32.56 16.45
N LYS A 3 -4.68 31.50 16.03
CA LYS A 3 -4.36 30.10 16.37
C LYS A 3 -4.97 29.19 15.31
N GLN A 4 -4.21 28.90 14.26
CA GLN A 4 -4.29 27.63 13.52
C GLN A 4 -2.91 27.37 12.92
N LEU A 5 -2.00 26.94 13.79
CA LEU A 5 -0.76 26.26 13.43
C LEU A 5 -1.17 24.89 12.86
N HIS A 6 -1.39 24.80 11.56
CA HIS A 6 -1.43 23.51 10.88
C HIS A 6 0.02 23.00 10.76
N ARG A 7 0.28 21.91 11.48
CA ARG A 7 1.55 21.19 11.53
C ARG A 7 2.03 20.90 10.11
N LEU A 8 3.22 21.42 9.78
CA LEU A 8 4.04 20.93 8.69
C LEU A 8 4.18 19.41 8.87
N LYS A 9 3.84 18.64 7.82
CA LYS A 9 4.06 17.18 7.79
C LYS A 9 5.51 16.92 8.19
N PRO A 10 5.78 16.06 9.20
CA PRO A 10 7.15 15.70 9.49
C PRO A 10 7.72 15.03 8.24
N THR A 11 8.78 15.65 7.70
CA THR A 11 9.69 15.04 6.75
C THR A 11 10.00 13.63 7.23
N LEU A 12 9.79 12.62 6.36
CA LEU A 12 10.14 11.21 6.56
C LEU A 12 11.25 11.09 7.59
N ARG A 13 10.87 10.83 8.85
CA ARG A 13 11.84 10.53 9.89
C ARG A 13 12.41 9.20 9.42
N ARG A 14 13.60 9.23 8.82
CA ARG A 14 14.36 8.02 8.50
C ARG A 14 14.52 7.29 9.82
N THR A 15 13.60 6.37 10.12
CA THR A 15 13.81 5.31 11.08
C THR A 15 15.16 4.72 10.68
N LYS A 16 16.16 4.77 11.58
CA LYS A 16 17.46 4.11 11.34
C LYS A 16 17.12 2.73 10.77
N SER A 17 17.49 2.52 9.52
CA SER A 17 16.98 1.38 8.78
C SER A 17 17.53 0.12 9.42
N ARG A 18 16.69 -0.68 10.08
CA ARG A 18 17.07 -2.00 10.64
C ARG A 18 17.64 -2.93 9.55
N LEU A 19 17.41 -2.64 8.27
CA LEU A 19 18.10 -3.29 7.14
C LEU A 19 19.63 -3.07 7.19
N ALA A 20 20.09 -1.90 7.64
CA ALA A 20 21.51 -1.62 7.81
C ALA A 20 22.12 -2.40 8.98
N GLU A 21 21.32 -2.76 9.99
CA GLU A 21 21.75 -3.62 11.10
C GLU A 21 21.84 -5.09 10.68
N LYS A 22 20.98 -5.55 9.75
CA LYS A 22 21.09 -6.87 9.12
C LYS A 22 22.25 -6.97 8.12
N ALA A 23 22.71 -5.86 7.55
CA ALA A 23 23.77 -5.85 6.55
C ALA A 23 25.10 -6.38 7.14
N GLY A 24 25.55 -7.55 6.67
CA GLY A 24 26.78 -8.21 7.12
C GLY A 24 26.57 -9.42 8.03
N MET A 25 25.32 -9.76 8.38
CA MET A 25 25.01 -11.02 9.06
C MET A 25 25.05 -12.19 8.07
N PRO A 26 25.42 -13.42 8.53
CA PRO A 26 25.29 -14.62 7.70
C PRO A 26 23.85 -14.82 7.22
N PRO A 27 23.64 -15.42 6.03
CA PRO A 27 22.33 -15.94 5.63
C PRO A 27 21.73 -16.79 6.76
N GLU A 28 20.40 -16.83 6.88
CA GLU A 28 19.63 -17.60 7.88
C GLU A 28 19.59 -16.99 9.29
N THR A 29 20.16 -15.79 9.48
CA THR A 29 20.05 -15.08 10.76
C THR A 29 18.65 -14.51 10.94
N LEU A 30 17.92 -15.00 11.95
CA LEU A 30 16.57 -14.55 12.28
C LEU A 30 16.60 -13.21 13.04
N VAL A 31 16.18 -12.14 12.36
CA VAL A 31 16.06 -10.80 12.94
C VAL A 31 14.77 -10.15 12.46
N HIS A 32 13.93 -9.68 13.39
CA HIS A 32 12.72 -8.93 13.06
C HIS A 32 13.04 -7.49 12.69
N ILE A 33 12.84 -7.14 11.41
CA ILE A 33 13.15 -5.81 10.85
C ILE A 33 11.96 -4.83 11.01
N GLY A 34 10.75 -5.33 11.26
CA GLY A 34 9.52 -4.54 11.33
C GLY A 34 9.29 -3.76 12.62
N GLU A 35 8.32 -2.86 12.60
CA GLU A 35 7.82 -2.23 13.83
C GLU A 35 6.97 -3.22 14.62
N GLN A 36 7.05 -3.18 15.94
CA GLN A 36 6.18 -4.00 16.78
C GLN A 36 4.79 -3.36 16.82
N LYS A 37 3.82 -3.97 16.14
CA LYS A 37 2.45 -3.45 16.06
C LYS A 37 1.54 -3.95 17.18
N VAL A 38 1.91 -5.05 17.84
CA VAL A 38 1.14 -5.69 18.92
C VAL A 38 2.00 -5.94 20.16
N ALA A 39 1.37 -5.93 21.33
CA ALA A 39 2.07 -6.17 22.59
C ALA A 39 2.55 -7.63 22.72
N ASN A 40 1.66 -8.58 22.39
CA ASN A 40 1.90 -10.02 22.51
C ASN A 40 1.65 -10.68 21.15
N VAL A 41 2.40 -11.75 20.86
CA VAL A 41 2.12 -12.61 19.71
C VAL A 41 0.92 -13.48 20.03
N LYS A 42 -0.06 -13.51 19.11
CA LYS A 42 -1.25 -14.36 19.20
C LYS A 42 -1.15 -15.46 18.17
N VAL A 43 -1.43 -16.69 18.57
CA VAL A 43 -1.47 -17.85 17.68
C VAL A 43 -2.85 -18.47 17.76
N GLU A 44 -3.54 -18.58 16.63
CA GLU A 44 -4.85 -19.21 16.53
C GLU A 44 -4.79 -20.36 15.53
N VAL A 45 -5.50 -21.45 15.82
CA VAL A 45 -5.66 -22.59 14.92
C VAL A 45 -7.12 -22.76 14.59
N MET A 46 -7.43 -22.88 13.30
CA MET A 46 -8.73 -23.32 12.80
C MET A 46 -8.52 -24.61 12.02
N ASP A 47 -8.98 -25.73 12.56
CA ASP A 47 -9.00 -27.02 11.87
C ASP A 47 -10.43 -27.34 11.44
N TYR A 48 -10.65 -27.51 10.14
CA TYR A 48 -12.00 -27.63 9.61
C TYR A 48 -12.12 -28.57 8.42
N ASP A 49 -13.32 -29.11 8.30
CA ASP A 49 -13.84 -29.76 7.10
C ASP A 49 -15.26 -29.24 6.82
N ALA A 50 -15.96 -29.91 5.92
CA ALA A 50 -17.32 -29.57 5.51
C ALA A 50 -18.34 -29.56 6.67
N GLU A 51 -18.12 -30.33 7.73
CA GLU A 51 -19.05 -30.55 8.83
C GLU A 51 -18.53 -30.00 10.16
N ARG A 52 -17.28 -30.27 10.49
CA ARG A 52 -16.63 -29.91 11.76
C ARG A 52 -15.71 -28.70 11.61
N LEU A 53 -15.71 -27.86 12.63
CA LEU A 53 -14.75 -26.79 12.83
C LEU A 53 -14.31 -26.86 14.28
N GLU A 54 -13.01 -26.87 14.47
CA GLU A 54 -12.36 -26.69 15.75
C GLU A 54 -11.52 -25.42 15.67
N GLU A 55 -11.72 -24.53 16.64
CA GLU A 55 -11.00 -23.27 16.73
C GLU A 55 -10.41 -23.15 18.13
N ILE A 56 -9.10 -22.93 18.19
CA ILE A 56 -8.37 -22.75 19.44
C ILE A 56 -7.47 -21.52 19.37
N GLU A 57 -7.47 -20.74 20.45
CA GLU A 57 -6.42 -19.76 20.71
C GLU A 57 -5.33 -20.46 21.53
N VAL A 58 -4.12 -20.49 20.99
CA VAL A 58 -3.01 -21.29 21.50
C VAL A 58 -2.32 -20.54 22.64
N GLY A 59 -2.32 -21.14 23.83
CA GLY A 59 -1.58 -20.60 24.97
C GLY A 59 -0.09 -20.96 24.93
N LYS A 60 0.21 -22.17 24.43
CA LYS A 60 1.59 -22.67 24.25
C LYS A 60 1.76 -23.18 22.84
N VAL A 61 2.80 -22.71 22.14
CA VAL A 61 3.07 -23.05 20.73
C VAL A 61 2.98 -24.54 20.41
N HIS A 62 3.36 -25.42 21.34
CA HIS A 62 3.32 -26.87 21.12
C HIS A 62 1.90 -27.44 20.93
N GLU A 63 0.86 -26.72 21.38
CA GLU A 63 -0.54 -27.12 21.20
C GLU A 63 -0.94 -27.09 19.72
N CYS A 64 -0.34 -26.24 18.88
CA CYS A 64 -0.65 -26.24 17.45
C CYS A 64 0.00 -27.40 16.69
N PHE A 65 1.00 -28.08 17.27
CA PHE A 65 1.73 -29.16 16.60
C PHE A 65 0.91 -30.43 16.41
N THR A 66 -0.16 -30.61 17.20
CA THR A 66 -1.06 -31.77 17.08
C THR A 66 -1.81 -31.79 15.75
N TYR A 67 -1.97 -30.64 15.10
CA TYR A 67 -2.69 -30.51 13.83
C TYR A 67 -1.80 -30.73 12.60
N LYS A 68 -0.48 -30.92 12.75
CA LYS A 68 0.45 -31.11 11.63
C LYS A 68 0.03 -32.22 10.66
N ASN A 69 -0.53 -33.30 11.19
CA ASN A 69 -0.95 -34.48 10.41
C ASN A 69 -2.48 -34.59 10.30
N SER A 70 -3.19 -33.47 10.45
CA SER A 70 -4.64 -33.44 10.29
C SER A 70 -5.05 -33.87 8.88
N LYS A 71 -6.19 -34.54 8.78
CA LYS A 71 -6.81 -34.89 7.49
C LYS A 71 -7.72 -33.77 6.97
N SER A 72 -8.20 -32.90 7.87
CA SER A 72 -8.91 -31.66 7.59
C SER A 72 -7.95 -30.56 7.14
N VAL A 73 -8.50 -29.42 6.74
CA VAL A 73 -7.71 -28.23 6.48
C VAL A 73 -7.37 -27.56 7.81
N THR A 74 -6.09 -27.42 8.12
CA THR A 74 -5.60 -26.70 9.30
C THR A 74 -5.05 -25.34 8.90
N TRP A 75 -5.63 -24.26 9.43
CA TRP A 75 -5.07 -22.92 9.32
C TRP A 75 -4.48 -22.46 10.65
N ILE A 76 -3.17 -22.22 10.70
CA ILE A 76 -2.49 -21.60 11.84
C ILE A 76 -2.21 -20.13 11.51
N ALA A 77 -2.85 -19.22 12.24
CA ALA A 77 -2.70 -17.79 12.10
C ALA A 77 -1.85 -17.23 13.25
N VAL A 78 -0.70 -16.65 12.91
CA VAL A 78 0.22 -15.95 13.82
C VAL A 78 0.10 -14.46 13.59
N GLU A 79 -0.26 -13.73 14.64
CA GLU A 79 -0.34 -12.27 14.68
C GLU A 79 0.77 -11.72 15.58
N GLY A 80 1.64 -10.89 15.02
CA GLY A 80 2.84 -10.37 15.66
C GLY A 80 4.09 -11.17 15.28
N LEU A 81 5.11 -10.47 14.78
CA LEU A 81 6.35 -11.08 14.29
C LEU A 81 7.56 -10.87 15.20
N HIS A 82 7.36 -10.21 16.35
CA HIS A 82 8.44 -9.79 17.25
C HIS A 82 8.96 -10.92 18.15
N ASP A 83 8.17 -11.98 18.37
CA ASP A 83 8.62 -13.17 19.09
C ASP A 83 9.19 -14.22 18.11
N ILE A 84 10.50 -14.17 17.94
CA ILE A 84 11.23 -15.02 16.99
C ILE A 84 11.18 -16.50 17.41
N GLU A 85 11.14 -16.80 18.70
CA GLU A 85 11.15 -18.19 19.19
C GLU A 85 9.85 -18.91 18.84
N ILE A 86 8.71 -18.22 18.97
CA ILE A 86 7.40 -18.76 18.57
C ILE A 86 7.38 -19.07 17.07
N ILE A 87 7.79 -18.11 16.24
CA ILE A 87 7.78 -18.25 14.77
C ILE A 87 8.70 -19.40 14.36
N LYS A 88 9.92 -19.43 14.89
CA LYS A 88 10.89 -20.50 14.64
C LYS A 88 10.32 -21.85 15.06
N SER A 89 9.71 -21.96 16.23
CA SER A 89 9.15 -23.23 16.73
C SER A 89 8.04 -23.78 15.82
N ILE A 90 7.16 -22.91 15.31
CA ILE A 90 6.13 -23.29 14.34
C ILE A 90 6.78 -23.72 13.03
N CYS A 91 7.69 -22.91 12.48
CA CYS A 91 8.38 -23.21 11.23
C CYS A 91 9.18 -24.54 11.30
N ASP A 92 9.93 -24.75 12.37
CA ASP A 92 10.71 -25.98 12.59
C ASP A 92 9.79 -27.20 12.72
N CYS A 93 8.64 -27.06 13.40
CA CYS A 93 7.64 -28.13 13.48
C CYS A 93 7.17 -28.58 12.09
N TYR A 94 6.95 -27.63 11.17
CA TYR A 94 6.52 -27.89 9.80
C TYR A 94 7.67 -28.12 8.82
N ASN A 95 8.93 -28.20 9.28
CA ASN A 95 10.14 -28.34 8.46
C ASN A 95 10.30 -27.22 7.41
N VAL A 96 9.92 -25.99 7.76
CA VAL A 96 10.05 -24.81 6.91
C VAL A 96 11.53 -24.42 6.80
N HIS A 97 12.00 -24.23 5.57
CA HIS A 97 13.40 -23.90 5.30
C HIS A 97 13.83 -22.59 6.00
N PRO A 98 15.03 -22.51 6.62
CA PRO A 98 15.51 -21.32 7.33
C PRO A 98 15.45 -20.01 6.54
N LEU A 99 15.71 -20.04 5.22
CA LEU A 99 15.56 -18.88 4.34
C LEU A 99 14.13 -18.32 4.29
N ILE A 100 13.11 -19.17 4.36
CA ILE A 100 11.71 -18.74 4.44
C ILE A 100 11.45 -18.10 5.81
N GLN A 101 11.98 -18.67 6.88
CA GLN A 101 11.87 -18.10 8.23
C GLN A 101 12.50 -16.70 8.31
N GLU A 102 13.65 -16.51 7.68
CA GLU A 102 14.32 -15.22 7.54
C GLU A 102 13.45 -14.22 6.78
N ASP A 103 12.80 -14.64 5.69
CA ASP A 103 11.93 -13.79 4.88
C ASP A 103 10.65 -13.38 5.60
N ILE A 104 10.08 -14.27 6.44
CA ILE A 104 8.93 -13.95 7.29
C ILE A 104 9.27 -12.78 8.23
N LEU A 105 10.44 -12.82 8.87
CA LEU A 105 10.88 -11.79 9.83
C LEU A 105 11.37 -10.50 9.15
N ASN A 106 11.76 -10.59 7.89
CA ASN A 106 12.12 -9.43 7.09
C ASN A 106 10.87 -8.75 6.49
N THR A 107 10.27 -7.83 7.23
CA THR A 107 9.05 -7.12 6.82
C THR A 107 9.25 -6.10 5.69
N GLN A 108 10.40 -6.09 5.00
CA GLN A 108 10.66 -5.21 3.86
C GLN A 108 10.74 -5.99 2.53
N GLN A 109 10.34 -7.26 2.55
CA GLN A 109 10.36 -8.09 1.35
C GLN A 109 9.33 -7.61 0.30
N ARG A 110 9.71 -7.80 -0.97
CA ARG A 110 8.81 -7.62 -2.11
C ARG A 110 7.87 -8.81 -2.19
N THR A 111 6.64 -8.58 -2.67
CA THR A 111 5.70 -9.68 -2.96
C THR A 111 6.36 -10.72 -3.87
N LYS A 112 6.27 -11.98 -3.48
CA LYS A 112 6.78 -13.12 -4.26
C LYS A 112 6.05 -14.40 -3.90
N ILE A 113 6.08 -15.32 -4.85
CA ILE A 113 5.61 -16.69 -4.70
C ILE A 113 6.76 -17.59 -5.12
N GLU A 114 7.12 -18.52 -4.25
CA GLU A 114 8.26 -19.42 -4.41
C GLU A 114 7.87 -20.83 -3.96
N GLU A 115 8.27 -21.82 -4.75
CA GLU A 115 8.07 -23.23 -4.42
C GLU A 115 9.31 -23.77 -3.72
N PHE A 116 9.10 -24.45 -2.60
CA PHE A 116 10.16 -25.03 -1.79
C PHE A 116 9.80 -26.46 -1.42
N GLY A 117 10.20 -27.41 -2.28
CA GLY A 117 9.92 -28.83 -2.07
C GLY A 117 8.41 -29.09 -1.96
N ASP A 118 7.95 -29.38 -0.75
CA ASP A 118 6.56 -29.75 -0.45
C ASP A 118 5.67 -28.57 -0.03
N PHE A 119 6.18 -27.33 -0.09
CA PHE A 119 5.44 -26.13 0.32
C PHE A 119 5.52 -25.01 -0.73
N LEU A 120 4.46 -24.21 -0.77
CA LEU A 120 4.40 -22.97 -1.52
C LEU A 120 4.50 -21.80 -0.53
N PHE A 121 5.54 -20.98 -0.67
CA PHE A 121 5.72 -19.76 0.11
C PHE A 121 5.21 -18.55 -0.67
N VAL A 122 4.35 -17.77 -0.03
CA VAL A 122 3.79 -16.54 -0.58
C VAL A 122 4.01 -15.43 0.42
N THR A 123 4.63 -14.33 0.01
CA THR A 123 4.69 -13.11 0.81
C THR A 123 4.15 -11.96 0.00
N PHE A 124 3.36 -11.09 0.60
CA PHE A 124 2.77 -9.92 -0.06
C PHE A 124 2.55 -8.76 0.92
N LYS A 125 2.20 -7.60 0.39
CA LYS A 125 1.83 -6.43 1.19
C LYS A 125 0.32 -6.29 1.25
N ASN A 126 -0.25 -6.42 2.43
CA ASN A 126 -1.59 -5.93 2.68
C ASN A 126 -1.55 -4.40 2.77
N ILE A 127 -2.45 -3.72 2.07
CA ILE A 127 -2.49 -2.27 1.97
C ILE A 127 -3.77 -1.78 2.62
N ASN A 128 -3.62 -0.88 3.59
CA ASN A 128 -4.75 -0.28 4.29
C ASN A 128 -4.67 1.25 4.23
N TYR A 129 -5.82 1.91 4.27
CA TYR A 129 -5.88 3.35 4.45
C TYR A 129 -6.11 3.68 5.92
N SER A 130 -5.18 4.41 6.50
CA SER A 130 -5.31 4.92 7.87
C SER A 130 -6.04 6.25 7.83
N GLU A 131 -7.32 6.27 8.22
CA GLU A 131 -8.10 7.51 8.29
C GLU A 131 -7.51 8.51 9.30
N ASN A 132 -6.89 8.01 10.38
CA ASN A 132 -6.28 8.84 11.41
C ASN A 132 -5.06 9.61 10.91
N ASN A 133 -4.27 8.99 10.03
CA ASN A 133 -3.01 9.53 9.52
C ASN A 133 -3.13 10.05 8.08
N GLU A 134 -4.30 9.90 7.45
CA GLU A 134 -4.59 10.18 6.04
C GLU A 134 -3.51 9.64 5.09
N ASN A 135 -3.07 8.41 5.34
CA ASN A 135 -1.99 7.79 4.58
C ASN A 135 -2.24 6.31 4.32
N ILE A 136 -1.54 5.81 3.31
CA ILE A 136 -1.47 4.39 3.01
C ILE A 136 -0.47 3.75 3.98
N GLU A 137 -0.94 2.77 4.71
CA GLU A 137 -0.13 1.91 5.56
C GLU A 137 -0.02 0.53 4.90
N THR A 138 1.18 -0.07 4.98
CA THR A 138 1.43 -1.39 4.42
C THR A 138 1.90 -2.34 5.50
N GLU A 139 1.55 -3.60 5.33
CA GLU A 139 1.89 -4.68 6.24
C GLU A 139 2.32 -5.91 5.46
N GLN A 140 3.41 -6.54 5.87
CA GLN A 140 3.77 -7.84 5.34
C GLN A 140 2.82 -8.91 5.84
N VAL A 141 2.33 -9.70 4.90
CA VAL A 141 1.67 -10.96 5.17
C VAL A 141 2.50 -12.04 4.51
N SER A 142 2.89 -13.04 5.29
CA SER A 142 3.61 -14.20 4.79
C SER A 142 2.77 -15.46 5.02
N VAL A 143 2.64 -16.28 4.00
CA VAL A 143 1.80 -17.46 3.97
C VAL A 143 2.63 -18.65 3.47
N ILE A 144 2.51 -19.77 4.15
CA ILE A 144 3.07 -21.06 3.72
C ILE A 144 1.90 -22.00 3.52
N LEU A 145 1.73 -22.47 2.30
CA LEU A 145 0.75 -23.49 1.94
C LEU A 145 1.45 -24.85 1.84
N GLY A 146 0.93 -25.83 2.58
CA GLY A 146 1.21 -27.25 2.38
C GLY A 146 -0.04 -28.00 1.94
N GLN A 147 0.02 -29.33 1.90
CA GLN A 147 -1.06 -30.16 1.34
C GLN A 147 -2.43 -29.93 2.00
N ASN A 148 -2.47 -29.95 3.34
CA ASN A 148 -3.68 -29.82 4.15
C ASN A 148 -3.59 -28.69 5.18
N PHE A 149 -2.58 -27.84 5.09
CA PHE A 149 -2.40 -26.78 6.07
C PHE A 149 -1.97 -25.47 5.41
N LEU A 150 -2.28 -24.38 6.11
CA LEU A 150 -1.83 -23.04 5.78
C LEU A 150 -1.30 -22.39 7.05
N LEU A 151 -0.08 -21.84 6.99
CA LEU A 151 0.48 -21.01 8.04
C LEU A 151 0.43 -19.56 7.55
N SER A 152 -0.11 -18.64 8.33
CA SER A 152 -0.08 -17.21 8.00
C SER A 152 0.58 -16.41 9.12
N PHE A 153 1.47 -15.50 8.77
CA PHE A 153 2.23 -14.64 9.66
C PHE A 153 1.93 -13.17 9.31
N GLN A 154 1.46 -12.41 10.29
CA GLN A 154 1.03 -11.01 10.16
C GLN A 154 1.79 -10.14 11.17
N GLU A 155 2.04 -8.88 10.84
CA GLU A 155 2.70 -7.94 11.76
C GLU A 155 1.76 -7.50 12.90
N GLY A 156 0.46 -7.44 12.65
CA GLY A 156 -0.58 -7.07 13.60
C GLY A 156 -2.00 -7.47 13.14
N PRO A 157 -3.04 -6.98 13.83
CA PRO A 157 -4.41 -7.39 13.58
C PRO A 157 -4.90 -6.89 12.23
N SER A 158 -5.63 -7.76 11.52
CA SER A 158 -6.08 -7.49 10.16
C SER A 158 -7.53 -7.90 9.94
N LYS A 159 -8.36 -6.90 9.61
CA LYS A 159 -9.78 -7.11 9.28
C LYS A 159 -9.99 -8.12 8.16
N LEU A 160 -9.07 -8.14 7.18
CA LEU A 160 -9.07 -9.11 6.08
C LEU A 160 -9.14 -10.54 6.60
N PHE A 161 -8.30 -10.86 7.58
CA PHE A 161 -8.22 -12.20 8.14
C PHE A 161 -9.42 -12.51 9.04
N ASP A 162 -9.91 -11.54 9.81
CA ASP A 162 -11.11 -11.70 10.62
C ASP A 162 -12.34 -12.04 9.77
N GLU A 163 -12.49 -11.41 8.61
CA GLU A 163 -13.57 -11.72 7.65
C GLU A 163 -13.47 -13.15 7.12
N ILE A 164 -12.25 -13.61 6.80
CA ILE A 164 -12.02 -15.00 6.35
C ILE A 164 -12.34 -15.99 7.46
N LYS A 165 -11.84 -15.75 8.69
CA LYS A 165 -12.19 -16.55 9.88
C LYS A 165 -13.70 -16.61 10.08
N SER A 166 -14.40 -15.47 9.97
CA SER A 166 -15.86 -15.41 10.07
C SER A 166 -16.57 -16.24 9.00
N ARG A 167 -16.07 -16.26 7.76
CA ARG A 167 -16.63 -17.10 6.68
C ARG A 167 -16.46 -18.60 6.98
N ILE A 168 -15.32 -19.00 7.56
CA ILE A 168 -15.10 -20.38 8.02
C ILE A 168 -16.05 -20.73 9.17
N ARG A 169 -16.16 -19.88 10.19
CA ARG A 169 -17.07 -20.08 11.34
C ARG A 169 -18.52 -20.29 10.91
N THR A 170 -18.97 -19.49 9.95
CA THR A 170 -20.35 -19.55 9.44
C THR A 170 -20.56 -20.58 8.33
N GLY A 171 -19.49 -21.21 7.81
CA GLY A 171 -19.58 -22.11 6.66
C GLY A 171 -20.10 -21.43 5.39
N LYS A 172 -19.93 -20.11 5.26
CA LYS A 172 -20.48 -19.35 4.14
C LYS A 172 -19.71 -19.64 2.85
N GLY A 173 -20.43 -19.99 1.78
CA GLY A 173 -19.85 -20.31 0.49
C GLY A 173 -19.19 -21.70 0.48
N THR A 174 -18.06 -21.84 -0.22
CA THR A 174 -17.39 -23.14 -0.41
C THR A 174 -16.10 -23.30 0.40
N ILE A 175 -15.80 -22.36 1.31
CA ILE A 175 -14.49 -22.31 2.00
C ILE A 175 -14.18 -23.56 2.84
N ARG A 176 -15.21 -24.20 3.43
CA ARG A 176 -15.07 -25.43 4.23
C ARG A 176 -15.04 -26.72 3.41
N THR A 177 -15.55 -26.66 2.19
CA THR A 177 -15.64 -27.83 1.28
C THR A 177 -14.45 -27.92 0.32
N ARG A 178 -13.51 -26.97 0.42
CA ARG A 178 -12.33 -26.85 -0.44
C ARG A 178 -11.07 -27.03 0.39
N ASN A 179 -9.97 -27.32 -0.28
CA ASN A 179 -8.67 -27.58 0.35
C ASN A 179 -7.94 -26.27 0.71
N ALA A 180 -6.75 -26.40 1.29
CA ALA A 180 -5.96 -25.28 1.81
C ALA A 180 -5.56 -24.27 0.72
N ASP A 181 -5.44 -24.70 -0.53
CA ASP A 181 -5.18 -23.85 -1.70
C ASP A 181 -6.29 -22.83 -1.94
N TYR A 182 -7.55 -23.22 -1.72
CA TYR A 182 -8.68 -22.30 -1.81
C TYR A 182 -8.67 -21.25 -0.70
N LEU A 183 -8.17 -21.61 0.49
CA LEU A 183 -7.96 -20.64 1.58
C LEU A 183 -6.86 -19.63 1.21
N LEU A 184 -5.75 -20.09 0.62
CA LEU A 184 -4.71 -19.20 0.08
C LEU A 184 -5.30 -18.25 -0.97
N TYR A 185 -6.08 -18.76 -1.91
CA TYR A 185 -6.82 -17.94 -2.87
C TYR A 185 -7.63 -16.87 -2.15
N LYS A 186 -8.44 -17.23 -1.15
CA LYS A 186 -9.27 -16.25 -0.42
C LYS A 186 -8.49 -15.18 0.33
N ILE A 187 -7.31 -15.52 0.85
CA ILE A 187 -6.40 -14.55 1.46
C ILE A 187 -5.88 -13.58 0.40
N MET A 188 -5.46 -14.08 -0.76
CA MET A 188 -4.92 -13.26 -1.85
C MET A 188 -5.98 -12.39 -2.53
N ASP A 189 -7.16 -12.95 -2.78
CA ASP A 189 -8.38 -12.29 -3.31
C ASP A 189 -8.72 -11.07 -2.46
N ALA A 190 -8.87 -11.28 -1.15
CA ALA A 190 -9.20 -10.20 -0.22
C ALA A 190 -8.09 -9.13 -0.13
N ALA A 191 -6.82 -9.50 -0.35
CA ALA A 191 -5.72 -8.55 -0.38
C ALA A 191 -5.72 -7.70 -1.67
N VAL A 192 -6.05 -8.29 -2.81
CA VAL A 192 -6.20 -7.58 -4.08
C VAL A 192 -7.44 -6.68 -4.07
N ASP A 193 -8.54 -7.11 -3.44
CA ASP A 193 -9.73 -6.28 -3.26
C ASP A 193 -9.42 -4.97 -2.54
N GLN A 194 -8.48 -4.98 -1.57
CA GLN A 194 -8.05 -3.74 -0.91
C GLN A 194 -7.40 -2.75 -1.88
N TYR A 195 -6.79 -3.20 -2.98
CA TYR A 195 -6.23 -2.29 -3.98
C TYR A 195 -7.31 -1.44 -4.63
N PHE A 196 -8.48 -2.02 -4.93
CA PHE A 196 -9.61 -1.27 -5.49
C PHE A 196 -10.13 -0.23 -4.50
N VAL A 197 -10.26 -0.58 -3.21
CA VAL A 197 -10.63 0.38 -2.16
C VAL A 197 -9.68 1.57 -2.12
N MET A 198 -8.36 1.35 -2.31
CA MET A 198 -7.38 2.45 -2.37
C MET A 198 -7.46 3.25 -3.67
N VAL A 199 -7.64 2.57 -4.80
CA VAL A 199 -7.76 3.19 -6.12
C VAL A 199 -8.99 4.10 -6.18
N ASP A 200 -10.12 3.68 -5.64
CA ASP A 200 -11.35 4.48 -5.58
C ASP A 200 -11.13 5.76 -4.77
N LYS A 201 -10.51 5.66 -3.58
CA LYS A 201 -10.16 6.84 -2.76
C LYS A 201 -9.23 7.82 -3.48
N ILE A 202 -8.27 7.29 -4.24
CA ILE A 202 -7.38 8.12 -5.06
C ILE A 202 -8.16 8.77 -6.21
N GLY A 203 -9.10 8.05 -6.81
CA GLY A 203 -9.99 8.55 -7.84
C GLY A 203 -10.77 9.76 -7.38
N GLU A 204 -11.51 9.62 -6.28
CA GLU A 204 -12.26 10.72 -5.66
C GLU A 204 -11.35 11.93 -5.36
N THR A 205 -10.15 11.68 -4.83
CA THR A 205 -9.21 12.78 -4.54
C THR A 205 -8.67 13.43 -5.81
N THR A 206 -8.48 12.67 -6.88
CA THR A 206 -7.99 13.16 -8.18
C THR A 206 -9.05 14.04 -8.85
N GLU A 207 -10.32 13.64 -8.83
CA GLU A 207 -11.44 14.44 -9.33
C GLU A 207 -11.54 15.79 -8.60
N ASN A 208 -11.40 15.79 -7.27
CA ASN A 208 -11.36 17.02 -6.48
C ASN A 208 -10.19 17.95 -6.87
N ILE A 209 -9.02 17.39 -7.19
CA ILE A 209 -7.85 18.15 -7.65
C ILE A 209 -8.09 18.71 -9.05
N GLU A 210 -8.74 17.95 -9.93
CA GLU A 210 -9.09 18.39 -11.28
C GLU A 210 -9.99 19.64 -11.24
N GLU A 211 -11.07 19.59 -10.46
CA GLU A 211 -11.98 20.73 -10.30
C GLU A 211 -11.23 21.95 -9.73
N GLU A 212 -10.41 21.75 -8.68
CA GLU A 212 -9.59 22.83 -8.09
C GLU A 212 -8.63 23.45 -9.12
N THR A 213 -8.01 22.64 -9.97
CA THR A 213 -7.03 23.09 -10.96
C THR A 213 -7.68 23.90 -12.08
N LEU A 214 -8.90 23.55 -12.48
CA LEU A 214 -9.66 24.23 -13.54
C LEU A 214 -10.23 25.57 -13.08
N TYR A 215 -10.80 25.65 -11.88
CA TYR A 215 -11.55 26.83 -11.44
C TYR A 215 -10.76 27.76 -10.51
N TYR A 216 -10.01 27.21 -9.54
CA TYR A 216 -9.37 28.00 -8.46
C TYR A 216 -7.98 27.47 -8.06
N PRO A 217 -7.00 27.46 -8.98
CA PRO A 217 -5.68 26.95 -8.67
C PRO A 217 -5.05 27.77 -7.56
N ASN A 218 -4.66 27.12 -6.47
CA ASN A 218 -3.99 27.75 -5.34
C ASN A 218 -2.66 27.05 -5.04
N SER A 219 -1.83 27.67 -4.20
CA SER A 219 -0.49 27.15 -3.89
C SER A 219 -0.50 25.74 -3.26
N ARG A 220 -1.64 25.28 -2.71
CA ARG A 220 -1.81 23.95 -2.11
C ARG A 220 -2.14 22.87 -3.15
N THR A 221 -2.68 23.23 -4.31
CA THR A 221 -3.04 22.28 -5.38
C THR A 221 -1.82 21.44 -5.79
N LEU A 222 -0.65 22.08 -5.95
CA LEU A 222 0.60 21.38 -6.25
C LEU A 222 0.97 20.35 -5.18
N TYR A 223 0.79 20.67 -3.90
CA TYR A 223 1.10 19.73 -2.81
C TYR A 223 0.14 18.54 -2.81
N LYS A 224 -1.13 18.74 -3.14
CA LYS A 224 -2.12 17.66 -3.28
C LYS A 224 -1.72 16.71 -4.42
N ILE A 225 -1.43 17.25 -5.61
CA ILE A 225 -0.95 16.48 -6.77
C ILE A 225 0.27 15.63 -6.40
N GLN A 226 1.26 16.23 -5.72
CA GLN A 226 2.49 15.53 -5.33
C GLN A 226 2.26 14.44 -4.28
N ASN A 227 1.30 14.60 -3.37
CA ASN A 227 0.98 13.56 -2.40
C ASN A 227 0.30 12.36 -3.07
N ILE A 228 -0.72 12.59 -3.89
CA ILE A 228 -1.41 11.50 -4.60
C ILE A 228 -0.46 10.77 -5.55
N LYS A 229 0.46 11.49 -6.21
CA LYS A 229 1.49 10.85 -7.03
C LYS A 229 2.38 9.91 -6.22
N LYS A 230 2.72 10.25 -4.97
CA LYS A 230 3.48 9.36 -4.08
C LYS A 230 2.66 8.15 -3.66
N ASP A 231 1.37 8.34 -3.37
CA ASP A 231 0.46 7.27 -2.99
C ASP A 231 0.26 6.26 -4.14
N LEU A 232 0.06 6.74 -5.37
CA LEU A 232 0.03 5.90 -6.58
C LEU A 232 1.35 5.14 -6.81
N MET A 233 2.49 5.79 -6.60
CA MET A 233 3.80 5.12 -6.70
C MET A 233 3.94 4.02 -5.65
N LEU A 234 3.45 4.24 -4.43
CA LEU A 234 3.45 3.23 -3.37
C LEU A 234 2.54 2.05 -3.72
N LEU A 235 1.34 2.30 -4.23
CA LEU A 235 0.43 1.25 -4.72
C LEU A 235 1.05 0.44 -5.85
N SER A 236 1.54 1.11 -6.89
CA SER A 236 2.19 0.46 -8.05
C SER A 236 3.36 -0.44 -7.62
N LYS A 237 4.15 0.01 -6.62
CA LYS A 237 5.25 -0.78 -6.03
C LYS A 237 4.80 -2.11 -5.42
N HIS A 238 3.52 -2.28 -5.09
CA HIS A 238 2.98 -3.49 -4.47
C HIS A 238 2.05 -4.30 -5.39
N ILE A 239 1.27 -3.62 -6.26
CA ILE A 239 0.38 -4.26 -7.24
C ILE A 239 1.18 -4.99 -8.32
N LEU A 240 2.19 -4.34 -8.92
CA LEU A 240 3.00 -4.96 -9.99
C LEU A 240 3.67 -6.27 -9.56
N PRO A 241 4.35 -6.34 -8.40
CA PRO A 241 4.88 -7.59 -7.88
C PRO A 241 3.82 -8.67 -7.61
N MET A 242 2.63 -8.28 -7.12
CA MET A 242 1.53 -9.22 -6.88
C MET A 242 1.09 -9.88 -8.19
N ARG A 243 0.93 -9.08 -9.25
CA ARG A 243 0.63 -9.56 -10.60
C ARG A 243 1.69 -10.52 -11.12
N GLU A 244 2.96 -10.15 -11.01
CA GLU A 244 4.08 -11.00 -11.43
C GLU A 244 4.12 -12.32 -10.66
N ALA A 245 3.80 -12.30 -9.36
CA ALA A 245 3.77 -13.48 -8.52
C ALA A 245 2.60 -14.40 -8.89
N LEU A 246 1.39 -13.85 -9.08
CA LEU A 246 0.21 -14.60 -9.55
C LEU A 246 0.44 -15.23 -10.93
N ASN A 247 1.10 -14.52 -11.85
CA ASN A 247 1.44 -15.06 -13.17
C ASN A 247 2.36 -16.29 -13.08
N LYS A 248 3.22 -16.38 -12.06
CA LYS A 248 4.05 -17.58 -11.83
C LYS A 248 3.22 -18.80 -11.41
N LEU A 249 2.10 -18.61 -10.71
CA LEU A 249 1.20 -19.70 -10.37
C LEU A 249 0.56 -20.35 -11.61
N GLU A 250 0.32 -19.57 -12.67
CA GLU A 250 -0.22 -20.11 -13.93
C GLU A 250 0.78 -20.98 -14.70
N GLY A 251 2.09 -20.78 -14.48
CA GLY A 251 3.17 -21.46 -15.20
C GLY A 251 3.41 -22.93 -14.81
N GLY A 252 2.60 -23.46 -13.89
CA GLY A 252 2.74 -24.80 -13.33
C GLY A 252 3.20 -24.72 -11.89
N THR A 253 2.30 -25.07 -10.97
CA THR A 253 2.60 -25.20 -9.55
C THR A 253 2.86 -26.67 -9.20
N SER A 254 3.72 -26.89 -8.22
CA SER A 254 3.68 -28.02 -7.29
C SER A 254 2.22 -28.45 -7.05
N GLY A 255 1.96 -29.76 -6.97
CA GLY A 255 0.61 -30.34 -6.89
C GLY A 255 -0.23 -29.94 -5.66
N LEU A 256 0.14 -28.87 -4.96
CA LEU A 256 -0.55 -28.21 -3.88
C LEU A 256 -1.75 -27.37 -4.35
N ILE A 257 -1.70 -26.79 -5.56
CA ILE A 257 -2.84 -26.07 -6.13
C ILE A 257 -3.64 -27.02 -7.02
N GLU A 258 -4.92 -27.18 -6.73
CA GLU A 258 -5.79 -28.01 -7.54
C GLU A 258 -6.14 -27.32 -8.86
N GLU A 259 -6.33 -28.09 -9.92
CA GLU A 259 -6.68 -27.57 -11.25
C GLU A 259 -7.94 -26.69 -11.21
N ARG A 260 -8.93 -27.08 -10.40
CA ARG A 260 -10.16 -26.31 -10.17
C ARG A 260 -9.95 -24.98 -9.46
N SER A 261 -8.82 -24.81 -8.77
CA SER A 261 -8.45 -23.59 -8.04
C SER A 261 -7.67 -22.60 -8.92
N ILE A 262 -7.01 -23.07 -9.98
CA ILE A 262 -6.26 -22.23 -10.93
C ILE A 262 -7.14 -21.10 -11.50
N ASN A 263 -8.39 -21.40 -11.86
CA ASN A 263 -9.32 -20.38 -12.37
C ASN A 263 -9.60 -19.26 -11.35
N TYR A 264 -9.59 -19.56 -10.05
CA TYR A 264 -9.74 -18.54 -9.02
C TYR A 264 -8.49 -17.66 -8.91
N PHE A 265 -7.29 -18.24 -9.00
CA PHE A 265 -6.06 -17.45 -9.02
C PHE A 265 -5.93 -16.58 -10.29
N ARG A 266 -6.44 -17.05 -11.43
CA ARG A 266 -6.54 -16.24 -12.66
C ARG A 266 -7.44 -15.01 -12.47
N ASP A 267 -8.57 -15.16 -11.80
CA ASP A 267 -9.45 -14.04 -11.47
C ASP A 267 -8.70 -12.99 -10.60
N VAL A 268 -7.95 -13.43 -9.59
CA VAL A 268 -7.10 -12.55 -8.77
C VAL A 268 -6.00 -11.89 -9.61
N TYR A 269 -5.42 -12.60 -10.59
CA TYR A 269 -4.45 -12.04 -11.53
C TYR A 269 -5.09 -10.92 -12.37
N ASP A 270 -6.25 -11.16 -12.97
CA ASP A 270 -6.99 -10.20 -13.79
C ASP A 270 -7.38 -8.96 -12.98
N HIS A 271 -7.86 -9.15 -11.75
CA HIS A 271 -8.13 -8.07 -10.80
C HIS A 271 -6.87 -7.24 -10.48
N SER A 272 -5.71 -7.89 -10.24
CA SER A 272 -4.45 -7.17 -10.02
C SER A 272 -3.99 -6.40 -11.26
N PHE A 273 -4.24 -6.95 -12.45
CA PHE A 273 -3.93 -6.30 -13.72
C PHE A 273 -4.77 -5.04 -13.90
N GLN A 274 -6.09 -5.15 -13.72
CA GLN A 274 -7.04 -4.04 -13.81
C GLN A 274 -6.73 -2.92 -12.80
N ALA A 275 -6.41 -3.27 -11.55
CA ALA A 275 -6.01 -2.31 -10.54
C ALA A 275 -4.74 -1.54 -10.98
N ASN A 276 -3.76 -2.24 -11.57
CA ASN A 276 -2.55 -1.60 -12.08
C ASN A 276 -2.82 -0.66 -13.27
N GLU A 277 -3.68 -1.05 -14.22
CA GLU A 277 -4.06 -0.16 -15.33
C GLU A 277 -4.72 1.12 -14.83
N THR A 278 -5.55 1.01 -13.80
CA THR A 278 -6.26 2.16 -13.22
C THR A 278 -5.27 3.09 -12.49
N VAL A 279 -4.29 2.53 -11.76
CA VAL A 279 -3.19 3.30 -11.16
C VAL A 279 -2.37 4.06 -12.22
N GLU A 280 -2.02 3.43 -13.34
CA GLU A 280 -1.31 4.11 -14.43
C GLU A 280 -2.17 5.18 -15.10
N SER A 281 -3.48 4.95 -15.26
CA SER A 281 -4.42 5.95 -15.76
C SER A 281 -4.43 7.20 -14.88
N TYR A 282 -4.61 7.06 -13.56
CA TYR A 282 -4.58 8.19 -12.63
C TYR A 282 -3.23 8.91 -12.61
N ARG A 283 -2.12 8.18 -12.77
CA ARG A 283 -0.80 8.78 -12.88
C ARG A 283 -0.66 9.68 -14.12
N ASN A 284 -1.26 9.28 -15.25
CA ASN A 284 -1.30 10.09 -16.45
C ASN A 284 -2.18 11.34 -16.24
N ILE A 285 -3.39 11.16 -15.69
CA ILE A 285 -4.30 12.28 -15.35
C ILE A 285 -3.60 13.32 -14.46
N LEU A 286 -2.93 12.89 -13.38
CA LEU A 286 -2.20 13.82 -12.50
C LEU A 286 -1.05 14.55 -13.20
N THR A 287 -0.42 13.93 -14.20
CA THR A 287 0.63 14.55 -15.00
C THR A 287 0.04 15.64 -15.91
N ASP A 288 -1.14 15.39 -16.47
CA ASP A 288 -1.88 16.37 -17.26
C ASP A 288 -2.38 17.52 -16.38
N LEU A 289 -2.95 17.23 -15.20
CA LEU A 289 -3.38 18.24 -14.23
C LEU A 289 -2.22 19.12 -13.76
N LEU A 290 -1.04 18.55 -13.55
CA LEU A 290 0.15 19.34 -13.24
C LEU A 290 0.50 20.31 -14.38
N SER A 291 0.39 19.86 -15.63
CA SER A 291 0.66 20.68 -16.81
C SER A 291 -0.38 21.79 -16.98
N ILE A 292 -1.66 21.50 -16.74
CA ILE A 292 -2.75 22.49 -16.74
C ILE A 292 -2.54 23.51 -15.62
N TYR A 293 -2.19 23.07 -14.42
CA TYR A 293 -1.86 23.96 -13.30
C TYR A 293 -0.75 24.96 -13.66
N LEU A 294 0.36 24.49 -14.23
CA LEU A 294 1.47 25.34 -14.65
C LEU A 294 1.06 26.34 -15.74
N THR A 295 0.21 25.90 -16.67
CA THR A 295 -0.33 26.75 -17.74
C THR A 295 -1.23 27.85 -17.16
N ASN A 296 -2.11 27.50 -16.22
CA ASN A 296 -2.97 28.47 -15.53
C ASN A 296 -2.16 29.49 -14.73
N MET A 297 -1.09 29.06 -14.05
CA MET A 297 -0.16 29.96 -13.36
C MET A 297 0.53 30.92 -14.34
N SER A 298 1.00 30.44 -15.49
CA SER A 298 1.59 31.28 -16.54
C SER A 298 0.59 32.30 -17.08
N ASN A 299 -0.65 31.87 -17.34
CA ASN A 299 -1.74 32.76 -17.79
C ASN A 299 -2.04 33.86 -16.76
N LYS A 300 -2.04 33.52 -15.47
CA LYS A 300 -2.24 34.50 -14.40
C LYS A 300 -1.11 35.52 -14.34
N LEU A 301 0.15 35.08 -14.46
CA LEU A 301 1.30 35.98 -14.56
C LEU A 301 1.17 36.91 -15.77
N ASN A 302 0.78 36.39 -16.93
CA ASN A 302 0.54 37.19 -18.14
C ASN A 302 -0.57 38.23 -17.94
N GLN A 303 -1.65 37.89 -17.23
CA GLN A 303 -2.70 38.85 -16.90
C GLN A 303 -2.19 39.95 -15.97
N VAL A 304 -1.45 39.60 -14.91
CA VAL A 304 -0.86 40.58 -13.99
C VAL A 304 0.10 41.52 -14.73
N MET A 305 0.95 40.97 -15.61
CA MET A 305 1.86 41.75 -16.44
C MET A 305 1.11 42.70 -17.39
N LYS A 306 0.03 42.24 -18.04
CA LYS A 306 -0.80 43.12 -18.90
C LYS A 306 -1.38 44.30 -18.12
N VAL A 307 -1.94 44.06 -16.93
CA VAL A 307 -2.51 45.12 -16.10
C VAL A 307 -1.43 46.11 -15.64
N LEU A 308 -0.28 45.62 -15.17
CA LEU A 308 0.83 46.46 -14.78
C LEU A 308 1.35 47.31 -15.95
N THR A 309 1.45 46.73 -17.14
CA THR A 309 1.88 47.43 -18.35
C THR A 309 0.87 48.51 -18.75
N ILE A 310 -0.44 48.22 -18.76
CA ILE A 310 -1.47 49.22 -19.09
C ILE A 310 -1.39 50.43 -18.15
N ILE A 311 -1.32 50.18 -16.84
CA ILE A 311 -1.17 51.24 -15.83
C ILE A 311 0.12 52.02 -16.10
N SER A 312 1.23 51.33 -16.32
CA SER A 312 2.54 51.96 -16.55
C SER A 312 2.57 52.81 -17.83
N THR A 313 2.01 52.32 -18.93
CA THR A 313 1.95 53.05 -20.21
C THR A 313 1.10 54.32 -20.10
N ILE A 314 0.07 54.34 -19.25
CA ILE A 314 -0.74 55.54 -18.98
C ILE A 314 0.05 56.53 -18.11
N PHE A 315 0.63 56.06 -17.00
CA PHE A 315 1.23 56.95 -16.00
C PHE A 315 2.66 57.40 -16.34
N MET A 316 3.48 56.62 -17.02
CA MET A 316 4.87 57.00 -17.32
C MET A 316 4.95 58.30 -18.14
N PRO A 317 4.20 58.50 -19.25
CA PRO A 317 4.25 59.75 -20.00
C PRO A 317 3.66 60.93 -19.23
N LEU A 318 2.57 60.72 -18.50
CA LEU A 318 1.95 61.77 -17.67
C LEU A 318 2.87 62.21 -16.53
N SER A 319 3.54 61.26 -15.88
CA SER A 319 4.52 61.54 -14.82
C SER A 319 5.74 62.25 -15.38
N PHE A 320 6.19 61.89 -16.60
CA PHE A 320 7.25 62.59 -17.30
C PHE A 320 6.85 64.05 -17.59
N LEU A 321 5.66 64.28 -18.16
CA LEU A 321 5.14 65.63 -18.42
C LEU A 321 5.03 66.46 -17.13
N ALA A 322 4.41 65.91 -16.08
CA ALA A 322 4.32 66.56 -14.78
C ALA A 322 5.69 66.84 -14.18
N GLY A 323 6.66 65.94 -14.37
CA GLY A 323 8.05 66.14 -13.99
C GLY A 323 8.70 67.31 -14.73
N VAL A 324 8.54 67.39 -16.07
CA VAL A 324 9.06 68.48 -16.89
C VAL A 324 8.46 69.82 -16.44
N TYR A 325 7.14 69.93 -16.29
CA TYR A 325 6.49 71.17 -15.84
C TYR A 325 6.70 71.48 -14.35
N GLY A 326 7.12 70.52 -13.54
CA GLY A 326 7.47 70.70 -12.12
C GLY A 326 8.92 71.15 -11.88
N MET A 327 9.75 71.21 -12.93
CA MET A 327 11.14 71.67 -12.83
C MET A 327 11.24 73.19 -12.96
N ASN A 328 12.18 73.79 -12.22
CA ASN A 328 12.45 75.22 -12.29
C ASN A 328 13.26 75.57 -13.56
N PHE A 329 12.59 76.09 -14.60
CA PHE A 329 13.26 76.61 -15.81
C PHE A 329 13.24 78.14 -15.85
N ARG A 330 14.26 78.73 -16.49
CA ARG A 330 14.38 80.20 -16.66
C ARG A 330 13.47 80.77 -17.76
N TYR A 331 13.11 79.94 -18.74
CA TYR A 331 12.16 80.28 -19.81
C TYR A 331 11.27 79.06 -20.06
N LEU A 332 9.95 79.23 -19.95
CA LEU A 332 8.96 78.20 -20.23
C LEU A 332 8.05 78.74 -21.36
N PRO A 333 8.10 78.18 -22.57
CA PRO A 333 7.42 78.75 -23.73
C PRO A 333 5.89 78.82 -23.60
N GLU A 334 5.28 78.01 -22.73
CA GLU A 334 3.84 77.99 -22.50
C GLU A 334 3.34 79.02 -21.48
N LEU A 335 4.24 79.73 -20.77
CA LEU A 335 3.90 80.73 -19.74
C LEU A 335 4.14 82.19 -20.17
N ASN A 336 4.52 82.44 -21.43
CA ASN A 336 4.81 83.78 -21.96
C ASN A 336 3.81 84.24 -23.02
#